data_AF-A0A957QSY9-F1
#
_entry.id   AF-A0A957QSY9-F1
#
_cell.length_a   1.000
_cell.length_b   1.000
_cell.length_c   1.000
_cell.angle_alpha   90.00
_cell.angle_beta   90.00
_cell.angle_gamma   90.00
#
_symmetry.space_group_name_H-M   'P 1'
#
loop_
_entity.id
_entity.type
_entity.pdbx_description
1 polymer ?
#
loop_
_entity_poly.entity_id
_entity_poly.type
_entity_poly.pdbx_seq_one_letter_code
_entity_poly.pdbx_strand_id
1 'polypeptide(L)'
;MQPTLLLVNGNIHTMERLLPRASALAIAGAQILAVGGDELAALAGRTTRVIDLHGLTVVPGLIDAHLHFLSYGLSLREIDLMNVPSRAAALERIAARAATTPAGHWLTGRGWDQVLWPEPLFPTAAQLDAVTPEHPAFLRRKCGHAGWANSLALKLAGITRETPDPAGGAIERDPVTGEPTGILLERAMDLVAQLQAIPTDAEAVDAVRVAMQRAHSLGITGIHNMEGAPALRAFQELRRRGEWKLRVLQQIPEVDLDAAIELGIQSGFGDEWIRFGAVKIFADGSLGARSALMVDPYEGEPHNRGIAVSTAEHLKAQVEKAARAGLAVHTHAIGDQANRNVLDAVEATRRAGIGLHLRHRIEHSQVLQPADVPRFAELGV
;
A
#
# COMPACT_ATOMS: atom_id res chain seq x y z
N MET A 1 12.00 37.72 7.89
CA MET A 1 12.72 36.42 7.94
C MET A 1 13.63 36.36 6.71
N GLN A 2 14.91 35.98 6.85
CA GLN A 2 15.82 35.86 5.69
C GLN A 2 15.83 34.41 5.18
N PRO A 3 15.95 34.18 3.86
CA PRO A 3 16.03 32.84 3.30
C PRO A 3 17.36 32.16 3.65
N THR A 4 17.30 30.88 3.99
CA THR A 4 18.47 30.01 4.14
C THR A 4 18.97 29.48 2.80
N LEU A 5 18.05 29.34 1.83
CA LEU A 5 18.34 28.86 0.48
C LEU A 5 17.56 29.70 -0.54
N LEU A 6 18.21 30.09 -1.62
CA LEU A 6 17.60 30.75 -2.77
C LEU A 6 17.94 29.95 -4.03
N LEU A 7 16.91 29.48 -4.74
CA LEU A 7 17.04 28.88 -6.06
C LEU A 7 16.75 29.96 -7.10
N VAL A 8 17.60 30.12 -8.11
CA VAL A 8 17.43 31.11 -9.18
C VAL A 8 17.61 30.48 -10.56
N ASN A 9 17.16 31.19 -11.61
CA ASN A 9 17.32 30.77 -13.01
C ASN A 9 16.77 29.35 -13.27
N GLY A 10 15.61 29.04 -12.67
CA GLY A 10 14.93 27.75 -12.81
C GLY A 10 13.69 27.81 -13.71
N ASN A 11 13.18 26.63 -14.06
CA ASN A 11 11.82 26.45 -14.57
C ASN A 11 10.96 25.84 -13.45
N ILE A 12 10.37 26.69 -12.60
CA ILE A 12 9.71 26.25 -11.37
C ILE A 12 8.21 26.12 -11.61
N HIS A 13 7.67 24.92 -11.43
CA HIS A 13 6.23 24.66 -11.45
C HIS A 13 5.71 24.66 -10.02
N THR A 14 4.74 25.52 -9.73
CA THR A 14 4.25 25.72 -8.36
C THR A 14 2.99 24.90 -8.05
N MET A 15 2.26 24.51 -9.11
CA MET A 15 0.88 23.99 -9.06
C MET A 15 -0.15 24.98 -8.48
N GLU A 16 0.24 26.24 -8.27
CA GLU A 16 -0.66 27.32 -7.82
C GLU A 16 -1.33 28.01 -9.00
N ARG A 17 -2.65 28.23 -8.93
CA ARG A 17 -3.43 28.74 -10.07
C ARG A 17 -3.02 30.15 -10.48
N LEU A 18 -2.69 31.00 -9.51
CA LEU A 18 -2.36 32.41 -9.75
C LEU A 18 -0.90 32.64 -10.14
N LEU A 19 0.00 31.70 -9.82
CA LEU A 19 1.42 31.78 -10.17
C LEU A 19 1.93 30.39 -10.59
N PRO A 20 1.47 29.84 -11.72
CA PRO A 20 1.73 28.44 -12.07
C PRO A 20 3.20 28.17 -12.43
N ARG A 21 3.95 29.21 -12.82
CA ARG A 21 5.37 29.17 -13.17
C ARG A 21 6.15 30.31 -12.50
N ALA A 22 7.40 30.03 -12.18
CA ALA A 22 8.35 30.95 -11.57
C ALA A 22 9.78 30.65 -12.03
N SER A 23 10.70 31.60 -11.85
CA SER A 23 12.13 31.39 -12.13
C SER A 23 13.02 31.39 -10.88
N ALA A 24 12.48 31.79 -9.72
CA ALA A 24 13.19 31.77 -8.45
C ALA A 24 12.29 31.33 -7.27
N LEU A 25 12.93 30.72 -6.26
CA LEU A 25 12.30 30.21 -5.04
C LEU A 25 13.17 30.50 -3.82
N ALA A 26 12.64 31.28 -2.88
CA ALA A 26 13.29 31.56 -1.61
C ALA A 26 12.75 30.63 -0.52
N ILE A 27 13.64 30.00 0.24
CA ILE A 27 13.32 28.99 1.27
C ILE A 27 13.97 29.42 2.58
N ALA A 28 13.19 29.40 3.66
CA ALA A 28 13.66 29.62 5.03
C ALA A 28 13.37 28.38 5.88
N GLY A 29 14.42 27.62 6.22
CA GLY A 29 14.26 26.35 6.93
C GLY A 29 13.44 25.35 6.12
N ALA A 30 12.29 24.93 6.65
CA ALA A 30 11.38 23.97 6.03
C ALA A 30 10.21 24.62 5.25
N GLN A 31 10.20 25.95 5.11
CA GLN A 31 9.10 26.69 4.48
C GLN A 31 9.57 27.46 3.25
N ILE A 32 8.69 27.53 2.26
CA ILE A 32 8.84 28.43 1.13
C ILE A 32 8.51 29.84 1.62
N LEU A 33 9.49 30.74 1.53
CA LEU A 33 9.37 32.14 1.95
C LEU A 33 8.75 32.99 0.84
N ALA A 34 9.15 32.77 -0.41
CA ALA A 34 8.63 33.49 -1.57
C ALA A 34 8.88 32.70 -2.86
N VAL A 35 7.99 32.90 -3.84
CA VAL A 35 8.06 32.35 -5.20
C VAL A 35 7.91 33.50 -6.18
N GLY A 36 8.75 33.57 -7.22
CA GLY A 36 8.76 34.70 -8.13
C GLY A 36 9.85 34.58 -9.18
N GLY A 37 10.48 35.71 -9.52
CA GLY A 37 11.59 35.79 -10.46
C GLY A 37 12.85 36.43 -9.86
N ASP A 38 13.60 37.10 -10.72
CA ASP A 38 14.91 37.68 -10.39
C ASP A 38 14.84 38.70 -9.24
N GLU A 39 13.68 39.28 -8.97
CA GLU A 39 13.46 40.19 -7.84
C GLU A 39 13.75 39.53 -6.48
N LEU A 40 13.65 38.20 -6.39
CA LEU A 40 13.98 37.46 -5.17
C LEU A 40 15.47 37.46 -4.83
N ALA A 41 16.36 37.81 -5.78
CA ALA A 41 17.78 37.97 -5.51
C ALA A 41 18.07 39.00 -4.41
N ALA A 42 17.22 40.03 -4.29
CA ALA A 42 17.32 41.04 -3.24
C ALA A 42 17.05 40.50 -1.82
N LEU A 43 16.43 39.32 -1.70
CA LEU A 43 16.20 38.67 -0.41
C LEU A 43 17.44 37.93 0.13
N ALA A 44 18.47 37.71 -0.70
CA ALA A 44 19.67 37.00 -0.30
C ALA A 44 20.46 37.79 0.77
N GLY A 45 20.62 37.18 1.94
CA GLY A 45 21.47 37.67 3.01
C GLY A 45 22.88 37.08 2.96
N ARG A 46 23.75 37.52 3.89
CA ARG A 46 25.15 37.06 3.98
C ARG A 46 25.31 35.55 4.18
N THR A 47 24.30 34.87 4.73
CA THR A 47 24.29 33.43 5.00
C THR A 47 23.38 32.64 4.07
N THR A 48 22.70 33.30 3.11
CA THR A 48 21.83 32.64 2.16
C THR A 48 22.66 31.83 1.17
N ARG A 49 22.42 30.52 1.10
CA ARG A 49 22.98 29.69 0.02
C ARG A 49 22.20 29.97 -1.26
N VAL A 50 22.88 30.41 -2.32
CA VAL A 50 22.27 30.59 -3.63
C VAL A 50 22.63 29.42 -4.53
N ILE A 51 21.66 28.85 -5.24
CA ILE A 51 21.85 27.80 -6.25
C ILE A 51 21.28 28.31 -7.57
N ASP A 52 22.16 28.48 -8.56
CA ASP A 52 21.77 28.67 -9.95
C ASP A 52 21.34 27.33 -10.54
N LEU A 53 20.09 27.26 -11.00
CA LEU A 53 19.52 26.04 -11.55
C LEU A 53 19.87 25.84 -13.02
N HIS A 54 20.47 26.82 -13.70
CA HIS A 54 20.84 26.74 -15.12
C HIS A 54 19.70 26.24 -16.03
N GLY A 55 18.47 26.70 -15.75
CA GLY A 55 17.26 26.30 -16.48
C GLY A 55 16.66 24.95 -16.06
N LEU A 56 17.22 24.26 -15.05
CA LEU A 56 16.65 23.01 -14.53
C LEU A 56 15.23 23.24 -14.00
N THR A 57 14.44 22.17 -14.09
CA THR A 57 13.03 22.19 -13.68
C THR A 57 12.89 21.81 -12.21
N VAL A 58 12.12 22.61 -11.47
CA VAL A 58 11.71 22.32 -10.09
C VAL A 58 10.22 22.03 -10.10
N VAL A 59 9.83 20.92 -9.48
CA VAL A 59 8.43 20.52 -9.27
C VAL A 59 8.20 20.30 -7.77
N PRO A 60 6.95 20.40 -7.28
CA PRO A 60 6.65 20.01 -5.91
C PRO A 60 7.03 18.55 -5.70
N GLY A 61 7.54 18.22 -4.51
CA GLY A 61 7.83 16.85 -4.16
C GLY A 61 6.57 15.98 -4.27
N LEU A 62 6.71 14.80 -4.83
CA LEU A 62 5.57 13.93 -5.08
C LEU A 62 4.99 13.41 -3.76
N ILE A 63 3.68 13.23 -3.74
CA ILE A 63 2.95 12.62 -2.64
C ILE A 63 2.22 11.40 -3.18
N ASP A 64 2.56 10.22 -2.66
CA ASP A 64 1.79 9.03 -2.96
C ASP A 64 0.56 8.98 -2.05
N ALA A 65 -0.62 9.07 -2.65
CA ALA A 65 -1.87 9.26 -1.93
C ALA A 65 -2.52 7.95 -1.42
N HIS A 66 -1.94 6.78 -1.74
CA HIS A 66 -2.42 5.48 -1.25
C HIS A 66 -1.35 4.40 -1.39
N LEU A 67 -0.75 4.00 -0.26
CA LEU A 67 0.16 2.86 -0.25
C LEU A 67 0.19 2.12 1.09
N HIS A 68 0.82 0.96 1.05
CA HIS A 68 1.17 0.14 2.20
C HIS A 68 2.69 0.17 2.35
N PHE A 69 3.21 1.14 3.11
CA PHE A 69 4.64 1.49 3.11
C PHE A 69 5.55 0.46 3.78
N LEU A 70 5.12 -0.10 4.91
CA LEU A 70 5.86 -1.17 5.59
C LEU A 70 5.83 -2.44 4.74
N SER A 71 4.66 -2.85 4.24
CA SER A 71 4.54 -3.98 3.31
C SER A 71 5.43 -3.80 2.08
N TYR A 72 5.49 -2.58 1.52
CA TYR A 72 6.41 -2.25 0.45
C TYR A 72 7.88 -2.43 0.88
N GLY A 73 8.28 -1.88 2.03
CA GLY A 73 9.63 -2.03 2.55
C GLY A 73 10.04 -3.49 2.81
N LEU A 74 9.11 -4.32 3.28
CA LEU A 74 9.31 -5.75 3.45
C LEU A 74 9.46 -6.44 2.08
N SER A 75 8.63 -6.05 1.10
CA SER A 75 8.70 -6.59 -0.26
C SER A 75 10.03 -6.29 -0.96
N LEU A 76 10.70 -5.18 -0.63
CA LEU A 76 12.04 -4.87 -1.16
C LEU A 76 13.12 -5.85 -0.68
N ARG A 77 12.81 -6.64 0.36
CA ARG A 77 13.66 -7.73 0.84
C ARG A 77 13.25 -9.07 0.27
N GLU A 78 12.10 -9.20 -0.37
CA GLU A 78 11.67 -10.45 -0.96
C GLU A 78 12.60 -10.87 -2.11
N ILE A 79 12.58 -12.16 -2.43
CA ILE A 79 13.26 -12.68 -3.62
C ILE A 79 12.49 -12.18 -4.85
N ASP A 80 13.13 -11.30 -5.64
CA ASP A 80 12.57 -10.82 -6.89
C ASP A 80 12.73 -11.86 -8.01
N LEU A 81 11.60 -12.41 -8.42
CA LEU A 81 11.47 -13.40 -9.49
C LEU A 81 10.80 -12.82 -10.74
N MET A 82 10.60 -11.49 -10.79
CA MET A 82 10.05 -10.82 -11.96
C MET A 82 10.95 -11.00 -13.18
N ASN A 83 10.34 -11.38 -14.31
CA ASN A 83 11.00 -11.55 -15.60
C ASN A 83 12.22 -12.51 -15.56
N VAL A 84 12.23 -13.48 -14.63
CA VAL A 84 13.25 -14.53 -14.60
C VAL A 84 13.00 -15.52 -15.74
N PRO A 85 13.99 -15.78 -16.61
CA PRO A 85 13.75 -16.46 -17.89
C PRO A 85 13.58 -17.98 -17.79
N SER A 86 13.89 -18.59 -16.65
CA SER A 86 13.75 -20.04 -16.48
C SER A 86 13.56 -20.43 -15.02
N ARG A 87 12.97 -21.62 -14.81
CA ARG A 87 12.86 -22.23 -13.48
C ARG A 87 14.22 -22.41 -12.80
N ALA A 88 15.25 -22.80 -13.56
CA ALA A 88 16.60 -22.96 -13.04
C ALA A 88 17.17 -21.63 -12.52
N ALA A 89 17.01 -20.54 -13.26
CA ALA A 89 17.43 -19.20 -12.83
C ALA A 89 16.62 -18.70 -11.61
N ALA A 90 15.34 -19.08 -11.51
CA ALA A 90 14.54 -18.77 -10.32
C ALA A 90 15.08 -19.52 -9.09
N LEU A 91 15.34 -20.82 -9.22
CA LEU A 91 15.92 -21.66 -8.18
C LEU A 91 17.32 -21.17 -7.76
N GLU A 92 18.15 -20.71 -8.69
CA GLU A 92 19.47 -20.13 -8.38
C GLU A 92 19.34 -18.85 -7.53
N ARG A 93 18.42 -17.95 -7.88
CA ARG A 93 18.15 -16.75 -7.05
C ARG A 93 17.63 -17.11 -5.67
N ILE A 94 16.77 -18.11 -5.58
CA ILE A 94 16.24 -18.61 -4.31
C ILE A 94 17.37 -19.22 -3.47
N ALA A 95 18.22 -20.05 -4.07
CA ALA A 95 19.38 -20.66 -3.41
C ALA A 95 20.36 -19.60 -2.89
N ALA A 96 20.64 -18.57 -3.68
CA ALA A 96 21.50 -17.45 -3.29
C ALA A 96 20.93 -16.71 -2.08
N ARG A 97 19.61 -16.54 -2.01
CA ARG A 97 18.98 -15.96 -0.83
C ARG A 97 19.02 -16.89 0.37
N ALA A 98 18.69 -18.17 0.19
CA ALA A 98 18.74 -19.18 1.25
C ALA A 98 20.13 -19.20 1.93
N ALA A 99 21.21 -19.16 1.16
CA ALA A 99 22.59 -19.18 1.66
C ALA A 99 22.97 -18.00 2.59
N THR A 100 22.21 -16.90 2.56
CA THR A 100 22.45 -15.71 3.40
C THR A 100 21.36 -15.49 4.45
N THR A 101 20.35 -16.35 4.48
CA THR A 101 19.22 -16.27 5.41
C THR A 101 19.51 -17.16 6.62
N PRO A 102 19.30 -16.71 7.87
CA PRO A 102 19.49 -17.58 9.02
C PRO A 102 18.53 -18.78 9.00
N ALA A 103 19.00 -19.96 9.38
CA ALA A 103 18.21 -21.20 9.38
C ALA A 103 16.86 -21.02 10.09
N GLY A 104 15.81 -21.66 9.56
CA GLY A 104 14.44 -21.57 10.06
C GLY A 104 13.68 -20.29 9.71
N HIS A 105 14.33 -19.25 9.16
CA HIS A 105 13.64 -18.04 8.71
C HIS A 105 12.97 -18.27 7.36
N TRP A 106 11.83 -17.60 7.16
CA TRP A 106 11.04 -17.70 5.94
C TRP A 106 11.76 -17.10 4.73
N LEU A 107 11.69 -17.82 3.61
CA LEU A 107 12.06 -17.32 2.29
C LEU A 107 10.80 -16.90 1.55
N THR A 108 10.59 -15.59 1.45
CA THR A 108 9.48 -14.98 0.72
C THR A 108 9.97 -14.33 -0.57
N GLY A 109 9.09 -14.30 -1.57
CA GLY A 109 9.43 -13.88 -2.91
C GLY A 109 8.20 -13.62 -3.75
N ARG A 110 8.37 -12.87 -4.84
CA ARG A 110 7.30 -12.62 -5.80
C ARG A 110 7.83 -12.54 -7.21
N GLY A 111 6.99 -12.92 -8.17
CA GLY A 111 7.16 -12.52 -9.57
C GLY A 111 7.44 -13.66 -10.54
N TRP A 112 7.54 -14.88 -10.04
CA TRP A 112 7.72 -16.05 -10.90
C TRP A 112 6.52 -16.17 -11.85
N ASP A 113 6.81 -16.64 -13.06
CA ASP A 113 5.83 -16.85 -14.10
C ASP A 113 6.29 -18.00 -14.99
N GLN A 114 5.69 -19.17 -14.79
CA GLN A 114 6.03 -20.38 -15.52
C GLN A 114 5.79 -20.22 -17.03
N VAL A 115 4.91 -19.32 -17.45
CA VAL A 115 4.63 -19.08 -18.88
C VAL A 115 5.85 -18.47 -19.59
N LEU A 116 6.75 -17.81 -18.86
CA LEU A 116 7.99 -17.27 -19.40
C LEU A 116 9.11 -18.31 -19.50
N TRP A 117 8.94 -19.49 -18.92
CA TRP A 117 9.97 -20.51 -18.85
C TRP A 117 9.90 -21.47 -20.04
N PRO A 118 11.05 -22.03 -20.49
CA PRO A 118 11.06 -23.02 -21.58
C PRO A 118 10.16 -24.23 -21.33
N GLU A 119 10.02 -24.63 -20.07
CA GLU A 119 9.05 -25.63 -19.61
C GLU A 119 7.90 -24.91 -18.89
N PRO A 120 6.74 -24.70 -19.53
CA PRO A 120 5.66 -23.89 -18.99
C PRO A 120 4.79 -24.63 -17.96
N LEU A 121 5.41 -25.51 -17.18
CA LEU A 121 4.77 -26.26 -16.12
C LEU A 121 4.93 -25.53 -14.80
N PHE A 122 3.94 -25.68 -13.91
CA PHE A 122 4.11 -25.23 -12.54
C PHE A 122 5.35 -25.86 -11.89
N PRO A 123 6.08 -25.11 -11.06
CA PRO A 123 7.14 -25.68 -10.26
C PRO A 123 6.58 -26.51 -9.10
N THR A 124 7.41 -27.37 -8.51
CA THR A 124 7.00 -28.28 -7.43
C THR A 124 7.69 -27.98 -6.10
N ALA A 125 7.12 -28.46 -5.00
CA ALA A 125 7.68 -28.37 -3.66
C ALA A 125 9.07 -29.02 -3.61
N ALA A 126 9.23 -30.20 -4.21
CA ALA A 126 10.50 -30.91 -4.27
C ALA A 126 11.63 -30.10 -4.94
N GLN A 127 11.31 -29.31 -5.97
CA GLN A 127 12.28 -28.42 -6.60
C GLN A 127 12.71 -27.29 -5.66
N LEU A 128 11.76 -26.75 -4.87
CA LEU A 128 12.04 -25.71 -3.89
C LEU A 128 12.80 -26.28 -2.68
N ASP A 129 12.45 -27.47 -2.20
CA ASP A 129 13.12 -28.19 -1.13
C ASP A 129 14.62 -28.35 -1.40
N ALA A 130 14.98 -28.68 -2.65
CA ALA A 130 16.38 -28.86 -3.07
C ALA A 130 17.26 -27.61 -2.86
N VAL A 131 16.66 -26.41 -2.85
CA VAL A 131 17.37 -25.13 -2.68
C VAL A 131 17.02 -24.41 -1.37
N THR A 132 16.12 -24.96 -0.55
CA THR A 132 15.65 -24.36 0.71
C THR A 132 15.56 -25.35 1.89
N PRO A 133 16.51 -26.30 2.07
CA PRO A 133 16.32 -27.43 2.99
C PRO A 133 16.11 -27.02 4.46
N GLU A 134 16.62 -25.87 4.88
CA GLU A 134 16.56 -25.36 6.25
C GLU A 134 15.53 -24.23 6.45
N HIS A 135 14.74 -23.90 5.41
CA HIS A 135 13.89 -22.71 5.39
C HIS A 135 12.48 -23.03 4.91
N PRO A 136 11.41 -22.61 5.60
CA PRO A 136 10.10 -22.59 4.97
C PRO A 136 10.10 -21.55 3.84
N ALA A 137 9.61 -21.91 2.66
CA ALA A 137 9.61 -21.03 1.49
C ALA A 137 8.19 -20.87 0.93
N PHE A 138 7.81 -19.63 0.61
CA PHE A 138 6.54 -19.31 -0.04
C PHE A 138 6.70 -18.14 -1.01
N LEU A 139 6.54 -18.42 -2.29
CA LEU A 139 6.82 -17.48 -3.38
C LEU A 139 5.54 -17.18 -4.15
N ARG A 140 5.13 -15.92 -4.27
CA ARG A 140 3.93 -15.50 -5.00
C ARG A 140 4.19 -15.38 -6.50
N ARG A 141 3.28 -15.90 -7.32
CA ARG A 141 3.31 -15.72 -8.77
C ARG A 141 3.17 -14.23 -9.13
N LYS A 142 3.65 -13.84 -10.31
CA LYS A 142 3.50 -12.48 -10.86
C LYS A 142 2.08 -11.90 -10.69
N CYS A 143 1.04 -12.68 -11.00
CA CYS A 143 -0.35 -12.26 -10.89
C CYS A 143 -0.87 -12.11 -9.45
N GLY A 144 -0.21 -12.69 -8.45
CA GLY A 144 -0.69 -12.72 -7.06
C GLY A 144 -1.74 -13.78 -6.74
N HIS A 145 -2.21 -14.55 -7.73
CA HIS A 145 -3.28 -15.57 -7.59
C HIS A 145 -2.78 -17.00 -7.43
N ALA A 146 -1.46 -17.19 -7.35
CA ALA A 146 -0.85 -18.49 -7.06
C ALA A 146 0.37 -18.30 -6.15
N GLY A 147 0.60 -19.27 -5.27
CA GLY A 147 1.77 -19.38 -4.41
C GLY A 147 2.51 -20.70 -4.64
N TRP A 148 3.83 -20.66 -4.55
CA TRP A 148 4.71 -21.82 -4.63
C TRP A 148 5.38 -22.03 -3.26
N ALA A 149 4.95 -23.09 -2.57
CA ALA A 149 5.39 -23.50 -1.24
C ALA A 149 6.33 -24.72 -1.33
N ASN A 150 7.30 -24.79 -0.41
CA ASN A 150 8.11 -25.99 -0.22
C ASN A 150 7.46 -26.95 0.79
N SER A 151 8.00 -28.16 0.92
CA SER A 151 7.42 -29.19 1.79
C SER A 151 7.41 -28.77 3.26
N LEU A 152 8.41 -28.01 3.70
CA LEU A 152 8.45 -27.49 5.07
C LEU A 152 7.33 -26.47 5.32
N ALA A 153 7.06 -25.55 4.40
CA ALA A 153 5.97 -24.59 4.50
C ALA A 153 4.59 -25.28 4.48
N LEU A 154 4.39 -26.29 3.62
CA LEU A 154 3.17 -27.09 3.59
C LEU A 154 2.96 -27.84 4.92
N LYS A 155 4.02 -28.43 5.47
CA LYS A 155 3.98 -29.14 6.76
C LYS A 155 3.63 -28.21 7.91
N LEU A 156 4.21 -27.01 7.96
CA LEU A 156 3.87 -26.00 8.96
C LEU A 156 2.41 -25.56 8.87
N ALA A 157 1.84 -25.55 7.65
CA ALA A 157 0.43 -25.25 7.40
C ALA A 157 -0.53 -26.41 7.65
N GLY A 158 -0.02 -27.60 7.99
CA GLY A 158 -0.85 -28.80 8.13
C GLY A 158 -1.54 -29.21 6.83
N ILE A 159 -0.97 -28.83 5.67
CA ILE A 159 -1.49 -29.22 4.36
C ILE A 159 -0.98 -30.62 4.03
N THR A 160 -1.91 -31.57 3.90
CA THR A 160 -1.68 -32.97 3.53
C THR A 160 -2.50 -33.34 2.29
N ARG A 161 -2.43 -34.61 1.85
CA ARG A 161 -3.30 -35.14 0.78
C ARG A 161 -4.80 -35.07 1.14
N GLU A 162 -5.14 -35.11 2.43
CA GLU A 162 -6.52 -35.10 2.94
C GLU A 162 -7.08 -33.68 3.18
N THR A 163 -6.24 -32.64 3.14
CA THR A 163 -6.71 -31.27 3.35
C THR A 163 -7.71 -30.86 2.26
N PRO A 164 -8.95 -30.49 2.60
CA PRO A 164 -9.91 -30.03 1.60
C PRO A 164 -9.51 -28.66 1.04
N ASP A 165 -9.95 -28.37 -0.18
CA ASP A 165 -9.82 -27.04 -0.76
C ASP A 165 -10.67 -26.03 0.03
N PRO A 166 -10.11 -24.85 0.39
CA PRO A 166 -10.90 -23.82 1.05
C PRO A 166 -11.89 -23.17 0.09
N ALA A 167 -12.98 -22.62 0.61
CA ALA A 167 -13.96 -21.90 -0.20
C ALA A 167 -13.31 -20.73 -0.95
N GLY A 168 -13.29 -20.81 -2.29
CA GLY A 168 -12.65 -19.83 -3.17
C GLY A 168 -11.13 -20.00 -3.31
N GLY A 169 -10.60 -21.21 -3.12
CA GLY A 169 -9.21 -21.57 -3.39
C GLY A 169 -9.05 -23.04 -3.73
N ALA A 170 -7.85 -23.43 -4.18
CA ALA A 170 -7.53 -24.81 -4.53
C ALA A 170 -6.07 -25.14 -4.19
N ILE A 171 -5.85 -26.36 -3.69
CA ILE A 171 -4.53 -26.95 -3.47
C ILE A 171 -4.23 -27.83 -4.67
N GLU A 172 -3.17 -27.54 -5.42
CA GLU A 172 -2.80 -28.40 -6.55
C GLU A 172 -2.17 -29.70 -6.03
N ARG A 173 -2.60 -30.82 -6.62
CA ARG A 173 -2.26 -32.18 -6.15
C ARG A 173 -1.77 -33.02 -7.29
N ASP A 174 -0.73 -33.77 -7.03
CA ASP A 174 -0.23 -34.76 -7.97
C ASP A 174 -1.33 -35.80 -8.25
N PRO A 175 -1.69 -36.04 -9.52
CA PRO A 175 -2.85 -36.86 -9.87
C PRO A 175 -2.63 -38.35 -9.58
N VAL A 176 -1.38 -38.79 -9.35
CA VAL A 176 -1.04 -40.19 -9.08
C VAL A 176 -1.02 -40.46 -7.58
N THR A 177 -0.43 -39.56 -6.80
CA THR A 177 -0.17 -39.74 -5.37
C THR A 177 -1.17 -39.04 -4.46
N GLY A 178 -1.87 -38.01 -4.97
CA GLY A 178 -2.74 -37.11 -4.21
C GLY A 178 -2.00 -36.12 -3.31
N GLU A 179 -0.67 -36.16 -3.29
CA GLU A 179 0.13 -35.26 -2.47
C GLU A 179 0.07 -33.83 -3.01
N PRO A 180 0.02 -32.80 -2.12
CA PRO A 180 0.12 -31.42 -2.56
C PRO A 180 1.43 -31.18 -3.30
N THR A 181 1.37 -30.57 -4.48
CA THR A 181 2.56 -30.31 -5.30
C THR A 181 3.38 -29.11 -4.83
N GLY A 182 2.84 -28.30 -3.92
CA GLY A 182 3.39 -27.01 -3.53
C GLY A 182 2.72 -25.80 -4.18
N ILE A 183 1.82 -25.98 -5.14
CA ILE A 183 1.05 -24.87 -5.71
C ILE A 183 -0.27 -24.66 -4.97
N LEU A 184 -0.48 -23.43 -4.51
CA LEU A 184 -1.68 -22.98 -3.82
C LEU A 184 -2.34 -21.86 -4.62
N LEU A 185 -3.63 -21.98 -4.90
CA LEU A 185 -4.38 -21.04 -5.73
C LEU A 185 -5.39 -20.26 -4.90
N GLU A 186 -5.50 -18.96 -5.18
CA GLU A 186 -6.45 -18.05 -4.56
C GLU A 186 -6.42 -18.16 -3.01
N ARG A 187 -7.56 -18.37 -2.35
CA ARG A 187 -7.64 -18.46 -0.88
C ARG A 187 -6.88 -19.64 -0.26
N ALA A 188 -6.44 -20.62 -1.04
CA ALA A 188 -5.54 -21.66 -0.53
C ALA A 188 -4.17 -21.10 -0.15
N MET A 189 -3.76 -19.97 -0.73
CA MET A 189 -2.52 -19.28 -0.36
C MET A 189 -2.53 -18.80 1.09
N ASP A 190 -3.71 -18.44 1.61
CA ASP A 190 -3.86 -17.90 2.97
C ASP A 190 -3.47 -18.93 4.04
N LEU A 191 -3.64 -20.22 3.75
CA LEU A 191 -3.24 -21.33 4.64
C LEU A 191 -1.76 -21.28 5.02
N VAL A 192 -0.90 -20.85 4.09
CA VAL A 192 0.54 -20.67 4.31
C VAL A 192 0.88 -19.23 4.65
N ALA A 193 0.25 -18.25 4.00
CA ALA A 193 0.59 -16.84 4.17
C ALA A 193 0.43 -16.35 5.62
N GLN A 194 -0.56 -16.88 6.35
CA GLN A 194 -0.80 -16.56 7.76
C GLN A 194 0.30 -17.04 8.72
N LEU A 195 1.16 -17.97 8.28
CA LEU A 195 2.24 -18.55 9.10
C LEU A 195 3.55 -17.81 8.93
N GLN A 196 3.63 -16.92 7.93
CA GLN A 196 4.77 -16.05 7.76
C GLN A 196 4.90 -15.18 9.00
N ALA A 197 6.12 -15.06 9.52
CA ALA A 197 6.36 -14.33 10.75
C ALA A 197 5.86 -12.88 10.61
N ILE A 198 5.12 -12.43 11.63
CA ILE A 198 4.86 -11.00 11.81
C ILE A 198 6.24 -10.34 11.98
N PRO A 199 6.58 -9.31 11.17
CA PRO A 199 7.88 -8.67 11.28
C PRO A 199 8.06 -8.13 12.70
N THR A 200 9.25 -8.37 13.26
CA THR A 200 9.66 -7.72 14.51
C THR A 200 9.71 -6.20 14.32
N ASP A 201 9.62 -5.44 15.40
CA ASP A 201 9.74 -3.98 15.33
C ASP A 201 11.08 -3.54 14.70
N ALA A 202 12.16 -4.29 14.93
CA ALA A 202 13.46 -4.02 14.31
C ALA A 202 13.44 -4.23 12.79
N GLU A 203 12.84 -5.33 12.32
CA GLU A 203 12.68 -5.59 10.88
C GLU A 203 11.77 -4.55 10.23
N ALA A 204 10.70 -4.13 10.91
CA ALA A 204 9.80 -3.09 10.42
C ALA A 204 10.51 -1.75 10.27
N VAL A 205 11.30 -1.33 11.27
CA VAL A 205 12.12 -0.11 11.22
C VAL A 205 13.09 -0.15 10.05
N ASP A 206 13.83 -1.25 9.88
CA ASP A 206 14.80 -1.34 8.81
C ASP A 206 14.13 -1.45 7.42
N ALA A 207 12.98 -2.11 7.31
CA ALA A 207 12.20 -2.19 6.07
C ALA A 207 11.70 -0.81 5.65
N VAL A 208 11.12 -0.06 6.58
CA VAL A 208 10.65 1.31 6.37
C VAL A 208 11.81 2.25 6.01
N ARG A 209 12.98 2.10 6.64
CA ARG A 209 14.18 2.89 6.31
C ARG A 209 14.62 2.69 4.87
N VAL A 210 14.62 1.44 4.38
CA VAL A 210 14.94 1.12 2.98
C VAL A 210 13.86 1.69 2.04
N ALA A 211 12.58 1.51 2.38
CA ALA A 211 11.47 2.08 1.60
C ALA A 211 11.56 3.61 1.49
N MET A 212 11.94 4.31 2.57
CA MET A 212 12.14 5.77 2.58
C MET A 212 13.23 6.22 1.62
N GLN A 213 14.37 5.53 1.61
CA GLN A 213 15.45 5.82 0.66
C GLN A 213 14.97 5.63 -0.79
N ARG A 214 14.22 4.56 -1.04
CA ARG A 214 13.66 4.28 -2.36
C ARG A 214 12.64 5.33 -2.78
N ALA A 215 11.72 5.72 -1.90
CA ALA A 215 10.74 6.77 -2.13
C ALA A 215 11.41 8.10 -2.53
N HIS A 216 12.44 8.53 -1.79
CA HIS A 216 13.18 9.74 -2.13
C HIS A 216 13.92 9.66 -3.48
N SER A 217 14.45 8.48 -3.85
CA SER A 217 15.06 8.28 -5.17
C SER A 217 14.06 8.44 -6.34
N LEU A 218 12.76 8.34 -6.04
CA LEU A 218 11.66 8.54 -6.99
C LEU A 218 11.03 9.94 -6.88
N GLY A 219 11.59 10.83 -6.05
CA GLY A 219 11.02 12.17 -5.82
C GLY A 219 9.82 12.20 -4.88
N ILE A 220 9.49 11.09 -4.20
CA ILE A 220 8.41 11.03 -3.21
C ILE A 220 8.89 11.66 -1.90
N THR A 221 8.11 12.62 -1.42
CA THR A 221 8.39 13.41 -0.20
C THR A 221 7.27 13.31 0.84
N GLY A 222 6.11 12.78 0.45
CA GLY A 222 5.01 12.46 1.34
C GLY A 222 4.26 11.21 0.92
N ILE A 223 3.58 10.56 1.87
CA ILE A 223 2.83 9.33 1.66
C ILE A 223 1.54 9.34 2.48
N HIS A 224 0.49 8.70 1.98
CA HIS A 224 -0.68 8.33 2.77
C HIS A 224 -0.60 6.83 3.06
N ASN A 225 -0.28 6.48 4.30
CA ASN A 225 -0.07 5.10 4.72
C ASN A 225 -1.39 4.46 5.16
N MET A 226 -1.72 3.32 4.56
CA MET A 226 -2.94 2.55 4.80
C MET A 226 -2.77 1.43 5.83
N GLU A 227 -1.56 1.22 6.36
CA GLU A 227 -1.24 0.15 7.31
C GLU A 227 -1.31 0.61 8.76
N GLY A 228 -1.52 -0.31 9.69
CA GLY A 228 -1.72 0.01 11.11
C GLY A 228 -0.45 0.18 11.95
N ALA A 229 -0.58 -0.21 13.22
CA ALA A 229 0.39 0.05 14.28
C ALA A 229 1.86 -0.33 13.98
N PRO A 230 2.19 -1.47 13.33
CA PRO A 230 3.59 -1.81 13.05
C PRO A 230 4.31 -0.76 12.19
N ALA A 231 3.64 -0.22 11.16
CA ALA A 231 4.20 0.84 10.32
C ALA A 231 4.37 2.14 11.12
N LEU A 232 3.35 2.52 11.90
CA LEU A 232 3.40 3.72 12.73
C LEU A 232 4.54 3.67 13.77
N ARG A 233 4.73 2.55 14.47
CA ARG A 233 5.84 2.36 15.41
C ARG A 233 7.19 2.51 14.71
N ALA A 234 7.35 1.96 13.51
CA ALA A 234 8.57 2.13 12.72
C ALA A 234 8.83 3.61 12.35
N PHE A 235 7.79 4.36 11.97
CA PHE A 235 7.91 5.80 11.69
C PHE A 235 8.33 6.59 12.94
N GLN A 236 7.69 6.31 14.09
CA GLN A 236 7.99 6.94 15.37
C GLN A 236 9.41 6.64 15.86
N GLU A 237 9.88 5.41 15.66
CA GLU A 237 11.24 5.04 16.05
C GLU A 237 12.29 5.72 15.17
N LEU A 238 12.10 5.75 13.85
CA LEU A 238 13.00 6.49 12.95
C LEU A 238 12.98 8.00 13.24
N ARG A 239 11.84 8.56 13.65
CA ARG A 239 11.73 9.95 14.12
C ARG A 239 12.56 10.18 15.36
N ARG A 240 12.43 9.31 16.36
CA ARG A 240 13.19 9.40 17.61
C ARG A 240 14.71 9.35 17.38
N ARG A 241 15.15 8.60 16.36
CA ARG A 241 16.55 8.53 15.93
C ARG A 241 17.02 9.73 15.08
N GLY A 242 16.13 10.64 14.70
CA GLY A 242 16.46 11.75 13.79
C GLY A 242 16.70 11.32 12.34
N GLU A 243 16.28 10.10 11.98
CA GLU A 243 16.50 9.50 10.66
C GLU A 243 15.32 9.71 9.70
N TRP A 244 14.13 10.02 10.22
CA TRP A 244 12.90 10.15 9.45
C TRP A 244 12.85 11.40 8.55
N LYS A 245 12.46 11.21 7.28
CA LYS A 245 12.50 12.28 6.25
C LYS A 245 11.29 12.35 5.31
N LEU A 246 10.21 11.60 5.58
CA LEU A 246 8.96 11.64 4.82
C LEU A 246 7.84 12.31 5.61
N ARG A 247 6.88 12.93 4.92
CA ARG A 247 5.60 13.34 5.54
C ARG A 247 4.58 12.20 5.41
N VAL A 248 3.93 11.83 6.50
CA VAL A 248 2.97 10.72 6.53
C VAL A 248 1.60 11.24 6.93
N LEU A 249 0.61 10.92 6.11
CA LEU A 249 -0.78 10.87 6.53
C LEU A 249 -1.13 9.41 6.88
N GLN A 250 -1.09 9.10 8.17
CA GLN A 250 -1.34 7.78 8.73
C GLN A 250 -2.85 7.54 8.85
N GLN A 251 -3.39 6.60 8.08
CA GLN A 251 -4.79 6.21 8.25
C GLN A 251 -4.96 5.35 9.51
N ILE A 252 -6.15 5.35 10.10
CA ILE A 252 -6.50 4.53 11.24
C ILE A 252 -7.17 3.26 10.70
N PRO A 253 -6.66 2.05 10.95
CA PRO A 253 -7.38 0.83 10.62
C PRO A 253 -8.77 0.84 11.26
N GLU A 254 -9.79 0.37 10.55
CA GLU A 254 -11.17 0.37 11.06
C GLU A 254 -11.32 -0.32 12.42
N VAL A 255 -10.59 -1.41 12.65
CA VAL A 255 -10.55 -2.13 13.94
C VAL A 255 -10.07 -1.26 15.10
N ASP A 256 -9.27 -0.23 14.82
CA ASP A 256 -8.71 0.69 15.81
C ASP A 256 -9.57 1.96 15.99
N LEU A 257 -10.72 2.08 15.32
CA LEU A 257 -11.57 3.27 15.39
C LEU A 257 -12.02 3.58 16.82
N ASP A 258 -12.50 2.58 17.57
CA ASP A 258 -12.94 2.79 18.96
C ASP A 258 -11.81 3.30 19.85
N ALA A 259 -10.62 2.72 19.73
CA ALA A 259 -9.44 3.16 20.48
C ALA A 259 -9.04 4.59 20.09
N ALA A 260 -9.11 4.94 18.80
CA ALA A 260 -8.83 6.30 18.34
C ALA A 260 -9.83 7.31 18.93
N ILE A 261 -11.12 6.97 18.99
CA ILE A 261 -12.17 7.81 19.59
C ILE A 261 -11.92 7.97 21.09
N GLU A 262 -11.64 6.88 21.81
CA GLU A 262 -11.37 6.90 23.25
C GLU A 262 -10.17 7.78 23.60
N LEU A 263 -9.14 7.76 22.76
CA LEU A 263 -7.95 8.60 22.90
C LEU A 263 -8.14 10.04 22.41
N GLY A 264 -9.30 10.39 21.83
CA GLY A 264 -9.58 11.72 21.29
C GLY A 264 -8.81 12.06 20.02
N ILE A 265 -8.38 11.05 19.26
CA ILE A 265 -7.70 11.25 17.96
C ILE A 265 -8.72 11.71 16.92
N GLN A 266 -8.42 12.84 16.28
CA GLN A 266 -9.22 13.40 15.18
C GLN A 266 -8.39 13.50 13.89
N SER A 267 -9.04 13.69 12.75
CA SER A 267 -8.34 13.88 11.48
C SER A 267 -7.46 15.13 11.54
N GLY A 268 -6.17 14.97 11.25
CA GLY A 268 -5.15 16.00 11.36
C GLY A 268 -4.32 15.97 12.65
N PHE A 269 -4.69 15.13 13.64
CA PHE A 269 -3.92 14.97 14.87
C PHE A 269 -2.47 14.53 14.59
N GLY A 270 -1.49 15.12 15.27
CA GLY A 270 -0.06 14.88 15.04
C GLY A 270 0.69 16.16 14.70
N ASP A 271 1.75 16.08 13.91
CA ASP A 271 2.62 17.22 13.57
C ASP A 271 2.94 17.28 12.06
N GLU A 272 3.89 18.10 11.63
CA GLU A 272 4.23 18.26 10.21
C GLU A 272 4.82 17.03 9.50
N TRP A 273 5.19 15.99 10.24
CA TRP A 273 5.82 14.79 9.72
C TRP A 273 4.92 13.56 9.79
N ILE A 274 4.15 13.40 10.86
CA ILE A 274 3.22 12.28 11.02
C ILE A 274 1.90 12.86 11.52
N ARG A 275 0.87 12.80 10.68
CA ARG A 275 -0.51 13.17 11.01
C ARG A 275 -1.42 11.98 10.84
N PHE A 276 -2.38 11.82 11.72
CA PHE A 276 -3.48 10.91 11.52
C PHE A 276 -4.45 11.49 10.49
N GLY A 277 -4.84 10.65 9.54
CA GLY A 277 -5.80 10.98 8.50
C GLY A 277 -7.21 10.55 8.87
N ALA A 278 -7.77 9.72 8.02
CA ALA A 278 -9.09 9.14 8.10
C ALA A 278 -9.03 7.69 8.64
N VAL A 279 -10.20 7.13 8.89
CA VAL A 279 -10.37 5.70 9.12
C VAL A 279 -10.35 4.97 7.77
N LYS A 280 -9.50 3.96 7.63
CA LYS A 280 -9.43 3.10 6.44
C LYS A 280 -10.44 1.95 6.57
N ILE A 281 -11.44 1.95 5.70
CA ILE A 281 -12.53 0.95 5.64
C ILE A 281 -12.45 0.18 4.31
N PHE A 282 -12.94 -1.06 4.28
CA PHE A 282 -13.07 -1.86 3.05
C PHE A 282 -14.55 -2.15 2.74
N ALA A 283 -15.04 -1.68 1.59
CA ALA A 283 -16.39 -1.98 1.13
C ALA A 283 -16.47 -3.33 0.40
N ASP A 284 -15.49 -3.64 -0.44
CA ASP A 284 -15.49 -4.83 -1.30
C ASP A 284 -14.08 -5.41 -1.55
N GLY A 285 -14.02 -6.42 -2.43
CA GLY A 285 -12.77 -7.06 -2.87
C GLY A 285 -12.13 -6.39 -4.09
N SER A 286 -11.65 -7.20 -5.04
CA SER A 286 -10.99 -6.71 -6.25
C SER A 286 -11.56 -7.34 -7.53
N LEU A 287 -11.40 -6.65 -8.66
CA LEU A 287 -11.83 -7.16 -9.96
C LEU A 287 -11.05 -8.40 -10.40
N GLY A 288 -9.74 -8.45 -10.13
CA GLY A 288 -8.89 -9.58 -10.53
C GLY A 288 -9.34 -10.90 -9.91
N ALA A 289 -9.71 -10.86 -8.63
CA ALA A 289 -10.28 -11.99 -7.90
C ALA A 289 -11.80 -12.14 -8.05
N ARG A 290 -12.44 -11.35 -8.93
CA ARG A 290 -13.91 -11.31 -9.14
C ARG A 290 -14.70 -11.16 -7.83
N SER A 291 -14.17 -10.37 -6.90
CA SER A 291 -14.73 -10.13 -5.56
C SER A 291 -15.11 -8.68 -5.32
N ALA A 292 -14.80 -7.76 -6.24
CA ALA A 292 -15.35 -6.41 -6.20
C ALA A 292 -16.87 -6.47 -6.35
N LEU A 293 -17.60 -5.69 -5.56
CA LEU A 293 -19.06 -5.78 -5.45
C LEU A 293 -19.73 -4.99 -6.57
N MET A 294 -20.41 -5.71 -7.46
CA MET A 294 -20.96 -5.20 -8.70
C MET A 294 -22.50 -5.09 -8.65
N VAL A 295 -23.07 -4.15 -9.42
CA VAL A 295 -24.53 -4.06 -9.63
C VAL A 295 -25.03 -5.26 -10.43
N ASP A 296 -24.33 -5.61 -11.50
CA ASP A 296 -24.65 -6.76 -12.35
C ASP A 296 -23.69 -7.93 -12.09
N PRO A 297 -24.10 -9.19 -12.35
CA PRO A 297 -23.21 -10.33 -12.20
C PRO A 297 -21.98 -10.24 -13.11
N TYR A 298 -20.87 -10.83 -12.68
CA TYR A 298 -19.68 -11.01 -13.52
C TYR A 298 -20.03 -11.82 -14.77
N GLU A 299 -19.43 -11.46 -15.91
CA GLU A 299 -19.64 -12.16 -17.17
C GLU A 299 -19.29 -13.65 -17.04
N GLY A 300 -20.23 -14.51 -17.45
CA GLY A 300 -20.10 -15.97 -17.32
C GLY A 300 -20.41 -16.53 -15.94
N GLU A 301 -20.72 -15.68 -14.93
CA GLU A 301 -21.03 -16.09 -13.57
C GLU A 301 -22.35 -15.46 -13.08
N PRO A 302 -23.52 -15.99 -13.48
CA PRO A 302 -24.83 -15.33 -13.28
C PRO A 302 -25.21 -15.11 -11.79
N HIS A 303 -24.53 -15.78 -10.87
CA HIS A 303 -24.76 -15.68 -9.43
C HIS A 303 -23.63 -14.95 -8.68
N ASN A 304 -22.53 -14.58 -9.35
CA ASN A 304 -21.44 -13.86 -8.72
C ASN A 304 -21.58 -12.36 -8.96
N ARG A 305 -21.87 -11.61 -7.91
CA ARG A 305 -21.84 -10.14 -7.91
C ARG A 305 -20.67 -9.58 -7.11
N GLY A 306 -19.69 -10.40 -6.76
CA GLY A 306 -18.61 -10.08 -5.84
C GLY A 306 -19.02 -10.22 -4.38
N ILE A 307 -18.23 -9.61 -3.50
CA ILE A 307 -18.31 -9.77 -2.05
C ILE A 307 -18.41 -8.40 -1.40
N ALA A 308 -19.47 -8.19 -0.62
CA ALA A 308 -19.55 -7.08 0.32
C ALA A 308 -18.67 -7.41 1.54
N VAL A 309 -17.45 -6.86 1.58
CA VAL A 309 -16.56 -6.98 2.75
C VAL A 309 -17.19 -6.26 3.94
N SER A 310 -17.80 -5.11 3.68
CA SER A 310 -18.68 -4.41 4.61
C SER A 310 -20.08 -4.30 4.01
N THR A 311 -21.12 -4.59 4.81
CA THR A 311 -22.50 -4.33 4.39
C THR A 311 -22.76 -2.82 4.29
N ALA A 312 -23.78 -2.41 3.54
CA ALA A 312 -24.16 -1.00 3.44
C ALA A 312 -24.53 -0.39 4.80
N GLU A 313 -25.19 -1.18 5.65
CA GLU A 313 -25.54 -0.78 7.02
C GLU A 313 -24.31 -0.57 7.88
N HIS A 314 -23.32 -1.48 7.78
CA HIS A 314 -22.06 -1.36 8.49
C HIS A 314 -21.26 -0.15 8.02
N LEU A 315 -21.13 0.07 6.70
CA LEU A 315 -20.49 1.26 6.14
C LEU A 315 -21.12 2.53 6.70
N LYS A 316 -22.46 2.65 6.64
CA LYS A 316 -23.17 3.81 7.19
C LYS A 316 -22.88 4.00 8.68
N ALA A 317 -22.93 2.93 9.48
CA ALA A 317 -22.68 3.01 10.91
C ALA A 317 -21.24 3.48 11.24
N GLN A 318 -20.23 2.96 10.53
CA GLN A 318 -18.83 3.35 10.75
C GLN A 318 -18.54 4.76 10.26
N VAL A 319 -19.09 5.16 9.11
CA VAL A 319 -18.96 6.53 8.61
C VAL A 319 -19.60 7.52 9.59
N GLU A 320 -20.79 7.20 10.11
CA GLU A 320 -21.46 8.06 11.10
C GLU A 320 -20.65 8.18 12.38
N LYS A 321 -20.17 7.05 12.89
CA LYS A 321 -19.36 6.96 14.12
C LYS A 321 -18.07 7.78 13.99
N ALA A 322 -17.32 7.59 12.90
CA ALA A 322 -16.12 8.35 12.61
C ALA A 322 -16.42 9.86 12.49
N ALA A 323 -17.47 10.22 11.74
CA ALA A 323 -17.82 11.62 11.53
C ALA A 323 -18.18 12.35 12.83
N ARG A 324 -18.95 11.70 13.72
CA ARG A 324 -19.29 12.24 15.06
C ARG A 324 -18.06 12.49 15.93
N ALA A 325 -16.99 11.73 15.72
CA ALA A 325 -15.73 11.88 16.44
C ALA A 325 -14.76 12.87 15.79
N GLY A 326 -15.10 13.46 14.64
CA GLY A 326 -14.18 14.32 13.88
C GLY A 326 -13.13 13.56 13.08
N LEU A 327 -13.44 12.32 12.68
CA LEU A 327 -12.63 11.50 11.80
C LEU A 327 -13.30 11.37 10.43
N ALA A 328 -12.55 11.66 9.37
CA ALA A 328 -12.96 11.32 8.01
C ALA A 328 -12.87 9.80 7.78
N VAL A 329 -13.41 9.33 6.65
CA VAL A 329 -13.25 7.94 6.19
C VAL A 329 -12.62 7.88 4.80
N HIS A 330 -11.69 6.96 4.62
CA HIS A 330 -11.04 6.63 3.35
C HIS A 330 -11.39 5.18 3.03
N THR A 331 -12.33 4.96 2.11
CA THR A 331 -12.93 3.62 1.92
C THR A 331 -12.45 2.99 0.62
N HIS A 332 -11.91 1.77 0.70
CA HIS A 332 -11.67 0.94 -0.48
C HIS A 332 -13.01 0.57 -1.13
N ALA A 333 -13.21 0.95 -2.39
CA ALA A 333 -14.33 0.49 -3.20
C ALA A 333 -13.92 0.39 -4.68
N ILE A 334 -13.93 -0.83 -5.22
CA ILE A 334 -13.58 -1.08 -6.63
C ILE A 334 -14.83 -1.22 -7.49
N GLY A 335 -15.79 -2.03 -7.05
CA GLY A 335 -17.02 -2.31 -7.79
C GLY A 335 -18.01 -1.16 -7.74
N ASP A 336 -18.89 -1.09 -8.71
CA ASP A 336 -19.83 0.02 -8.87
C ASP A 336 -20.92 0.05 -7.78
N GLN A 337 -21.40 -1.12 -7.34
CA GLN A 337 -22.30 -1.21 -6.19
C GLN A 337 -21.57 -0.86 -4.88
N ALA A 338 -20.29 -1.21 -4.74
CA ALA A 338 -19.49 -0.79 -3.58
C ALA A 338 -19.37 0.74 -3.50
N ASN A 339 -19.01 1.38 -4.61
CA ASN A 339 -18.89 2.83 -4.70
C ASN A 339 -20.22 3.52 -4.34
N ARG A 340 -21.34 3.03 -4.89
CA ARG A 340 -22.68 3.53 -4.54
C ARG A 340 -22.96 3.42 -3.04
N ASN A 341 -22.68 2.27 -2.43
CA ASN A 341 -22.90 2.09 -0.99
C ASN A 341 -22.09 3.07 -0.15
N VAL A 342 -20.85 3.38 -0.55
CA VAL A 342 -20.01 4.36 0.16
C VAL A 342 -20.56 5.78 -0.01
N LEU A 343 -20.97 6.16 -1.23
CA LEU A 343 -21.59 7.47 -1.48
C LEU A 343 -22.89 7.63 -0.67
N ASP A 344 -23.73 6.59 -0.62
CA ASP A 344 -24.95 6.55 0.19
C ASP A 344 -24.65 6.71 1.69
N ALA A 345 -23.59 6.06 2.18
CA ALA A 345 -23.14 6.19 3.56
C ALA A 345 -22.69 7.64 3.86
N VAL A 346 -21.82 8.22 3.04
CA VAL A 346 -21.35 9.61 3.19
C VAL A 346 -22.51 10.60 3.13
N GLU A 347 -23.45 10.42 2.19
CA GLU A 347 -24.63 11.25 2.04
C GLU A 347 -25.49 11.25 3.31
N ALA A 348 -25.80 10.05 3.81
CA ALA A 348 -26.67 9.87 4.97
C ALA A 348 -26.07 10.46 6.25
N THR A 349 -24.74 10.56 6.34
CA THR A 349 -24.02 11.00 7.53
C THR A 349 -23.45 12.41 7.42
N ARG A 350 -23.72 13.14 6.32
CA ARG A 350 -23.26 14.54 6.14
C ARG A 350 -23.55 15.43 7.35
N ARG A 351 -24.66 15.21 8.05
CA ARG A 351 -25.05 15.98 9.23
C ARG A 351 -24.20 15.70 10.47
N ALA A 352 -23.61 14.50 10.57
CA ALA A 352 -22.86 14.05 11.73
C ALA A 352 -21.50 14.77 11.89
N GLY A 353 -20.96 15.33 10.80
CA GLY A 353 -19.67 16.05 10.78
C GLY A 353 -19.78 17.55 10.45
N ILE A 354 -20.96 18.16 10.61
CA ILE A 354 -21.16 19.59 10.31
C ILE A 354 -20.17 20.44 11.10
N GLY A 355 -19.43 21.30 10.41
CA GLY A 355 -18.42 22.19 10.99
C GLY A 355 -17.01 21.59 11.13
N LEU A 356 -16.84 20.28 10.89
CA LEU A 356 -15.56 19.58 11.07
C LEU A 356 -14.73 19.45 9.77
N HIS A 357 -15.24 19.94 8.63
CA HIS A 357 -14.59 19.91 7.32
C HIS A 357 -13.91 18.56 6.98
N LEU A 358 -14.61 17.45 7.26
CA LEU A 358 -14.11 16.10 7.04
C LEU A 358 -13.97 15.81 5.55
N ARG A 359 -12.79 15.35 5.13
CA ARG A 359 -12.48 14.97 3.74
C ARG A 359 -12.56 13.46 3.58
N HIS A 360 -13.78 12.97 3.34
CA HIS A 360 -13.99 11.59 2.93
C HIS A 360 -13.32 11.33 1.58
N ARG A 361 -12.93 10.08 1.33
CA ARG A 361 -12.33 9.67 0.07
C ARG A 361 -12.73 8.24 -0.26
N ILE A 362 -12.89 7.95 -1.54
CA ILE A 362 -13.00 6.58 -2.02
C ILE A 362 -11.70 6.19 -2.72
N GLU A 363 -11.10 5.10 -2.25
CA GLU A 363 -9.89 4.54 -2.81
C GLU A 363 -10.24 3.65 -4.02
N HIS A 364 -9.40 3.70 -5.05
CA HIS A 364 -9.58 3.01 -6.34
C HIS A 364 -10.66 3.62 -7.25
N SER A 365 -11.94 3.56 -6.87
CA SER A 365 -13.07 4.04 -7.70
C SER A 365 -13.01 3.52 -9.15
N GLN A 366 -12.68 2.25 -9.34
CA GLN A 366 -12.30 1.71 -10.65
C GLN A 366 -13.49 1.48 -11.58
N VAL A 367 -14.64 1.05 -11.05
CA VAL A 367 -15.89 0.90 -11.80
C VAL A 367 -16.96 1.75 -11.15
N LEU A 368 -17.60 2.60 -11.94
CA LEU A 368 -18.64 3.52 -11.49
C LEU A 368 -19.84 3.44 -12.44
N GLN A 369 -21.04 3.47 -11.87
CA GLN A 369 -22.24 3.72 -12.64
C GLN A 369 -22.25 5.20 -13.05
N PRO A 370 -22.63 5.55 -14.30
CA PRO A 370 -22.65 6.94 -14.76
C PRO A 370 -23.46 7.89 -13.87
N ALA A 371 -24.55 7.39 -13.26
CA ALA A 371 -25.39 8.16 -12.36
C ALA A 371 -24.71 8.51 -11.02
N ASP A 372 -23.67 7.77 -10.61
CA ASP A 372 -22.96 8.00 -9.36
C ASP A 372 -21.78 8.98 -9.50
N VAL A 373 -21.29 9.22 -10.73
CA VAL A 373 -20.14 10.11 -10.98
C VAL A 373 -20.37 11.56 -10.47
N PRO A 374 -21.52 12.22 -10.73
CA PRO A 374 -21.76 13.58 -10.22
C PRO A 374 -21.77 13.66 -8.69
N ARG A 375 -22.16 12.57 -8.02
CA ARG A 375 -22.30 12.52 -6.56
C ARG A 375 -20.97 12.72 -5.84
N PHE A 376 -19.83 12.34 -6.44
CA PHE A 376 -18.50 12.61 -5.86
C PHE A 376 -18.30 14.11 -5.62
N ALA A 377 -18.57 14.93 -6.63
CA ALA A 377 -18.42 16.39 -6.54
C ALA A 377 -19.45 17.00 -5.58
N GLU A 378 -20.70 16.53 -5.63
CA GLU A 378 -21.76 17.00 -4.73
C GLU A 378 -21.39 16.73 -3.26
N LEU A 379 -20.91 15.52 -2.97
CA LEU A 379 -20.53 15.03 -1.64
C LEU A 379 -19.15 15.51 -1.17
N GLY A 380 -18.29 16.01 -2.07
CA GLY A 380 -16.93 16.43 -1.74
C GLY A 380 -16.01 15.24 -1.41
N VAL A 381 -16.19 14.13 -2.12
CA VAL A 381 -15.45 12.85 -1.98
C VAL A 381 -14.31 12.74 -2.97
#